data_AF-A0A9E8NCM5-F1
#
_entry.id   AF-A0A9E8NCM5-F1
#
_cell.length_a   1.000
_cell.length_b   1.000
_cell.length_c   1.000
_cell.angle_alpha   90.00
_cell.angle_beta   90.00
_cell.angle_gamma   90.00
#
_symmetry.space_group_name_H-M   'P 1'
#
loop_
_entity.id
_entity.type
_entity.pdbx_description
1 polymer ?
#
loop_
_entity_poly.entity_id
_entity_poly.type
_entity_poly.pdbx_seq_one_letter_code
_entity_poly.pdbx_strand_id
1 'polypeptide(L)'
;MSIKSIDPQKSKINQLIKFGMPKFHPLAIYVTALFFSIASLIVVYLYRHELNLSKNKLSFLIGSVKDIFQIIFFIVVGCVTILTYKQARKTLFTPIRTEIFKMQIKSFEEILAFFQSKTETDFSHQFDFNFIVSGNARLMFNDFVSTFYEKEIKINEDTLKELYSQFSGAVVTGKYMEENFHSPEYYEKIKPQERIEINNPALLLDKWRRYDFGQIHFSKKYYDEMQKLNTLIASPLLPVPLKNKLVEFESKVGENLWLVGKILTKIAQELPERFPNAKSLENLDLSGIWNKYNHESKPLEPSAKEILVYIRQYLKIETLVD
;
A
#
# COMPACT_ATOMS: atom_id res chain seq x y z
N MET A 1 38.39 -15.89 -11.22
CA MET A 1 38.10 -17.03 -10.32
C MET A 1 36.62 -16.93 -9.95
N SER A 2 35.77 -17.70 -10.63
CA SER A 2 34.31 -17.56 -10.58
C SER A 2 33.72 -18.44 -9.49
N ILE A 3 33.28 -17.85 -8.39
CA ILE A 3 32.60 -18.56 -7.30
C ILE A 3 31.13 -18.70 -7.70
N LYS A 4 30.73 -19.91 -8.08
CA LYS A 4 29.31 -20.30 -8.22
C LYS A 4 28.70 -20.34 -6.81
N SER A 5 27.87 -19.35 -6.47
CA SER A 5 27.03 -19.40 -5.29
C SER A 5 25.89 -20.40 -5.51
N ILE A 6 26.00 -21.58 -4.91
CA ILE A 6 24.91 -22.55 -4.83
C ILE A 6 23.93 -22.02 -3.78
N ASP A 7 22.75 -21.61 -4.22
CA ASP A 7 21.64 -21.16 -3.38
C ASP A 7 21.18 -22.30 -2.43
N PRO A 8 21.44 -22.19 -1.10
CA PRO A 8 21.10 -23.22 -0.14
C PRO A 8 19.59 -23.28 0.16
N GLN A 9 18.78 -22.29 -0.25
CA GLN A 9 17.34 -22.32 -0.01
C GLN A 9 16.58 -23.25 -0.97
N LYS A 10 17.03 -23.40 -2.22
CA LYS A 10 16.43 -24.35 -3.18
C LYS A 10 16.53 -25.82 -2.75
N SER A 11 17.53 -26.16 -1.94
CA SER A 11 17.72 -27.52 -1.42
C SER A 11 16.71 -27.86 -0.30
N LYS A 12 16.46 -26.94 0.63
CA LYS A 12 15.56 -27.16 1.77
C LYS A 12 14.08 -27.17 1.38
N ILE A 13 13.67 -26.38 0.37
CA ILE A 13 12.29 -26.40 -0.14
C ILE A 13 11.94 -27.75 -0.78
N ASN A 14 12.90 -28.41 -1.43
CA ASN A 14 12.71 -29.76 -1.97
C ASN A 14 12.72 -30.87 -0.91
N GLN A 15 13.27 -30.61 0.30
CA GLN A 15 13.24 -31.57 1.41
C GLN A 15 11.95 -31.48 2.25
N LEU A 16 11.32 -30.31 2.36
CA LEU A 16 10.07 -30.15 3.14
C LEU A 16 8.81 -30.69 2.43
N ILE A 17 8.87 -30.95 1.12
CA ILE A 17 7.79 -31.63 0.37
C ILE A 17 7.78 -33.16 0.62
N LYS A 18 8.77 -33.69 1.35
CA LYS A 18 8.93 -35.13 1.64
C LYS A 18 8.35 -35.60 2.98
N PHE A 19 7.53 -34.80 3.67
CA PHE A 19 6.85 -35.27 4.88
C PHE A 19 5.55 -36.03 4.56
N GLY A 20 5.69 -37.36 4.52
CA GLY A 20 4.75 -38.33 5.08
C GLY A 20 3.27 -38.19 4.69
N MET A 21 2.94 -38.46 3.43
CA MET A 21 1.64 -39.09 3.16
C MET A 21 1.85 -40.60 3.04
N PRO A 22 0.99 -41.45 3.64
CA PRO A 22 1.00 -42.86 3.34
C PRO A 22 0.89 -42.97 1.82
N LYS A 23 1.88 -43.62 1.19
CA LYS A 23 1.81 -43.96 -0.23
C LYS A 23 0.53 -44.78 -0.38
N PHE A 24 -0.54 -44.14 -0.84
CA PHE A 24 -1.71 -44.84 -1.35
C PHE A 24 -1.17 -45.68 -2.49
N HIS A 25 -0.88 -46.95 -2.20
CA HIS A 25 -0.40 -47.88 -3.20
C HIS A 25 -1.64 -48.31 -3.96
N PRO A 26 -1.91 -47.79 -5.18
CA PRO A 26 -3.02 -48.27 -6.00
C PRO A 26 -2.96 -49.80 -6.16
N LEU A 27 -1.74 -50.34 -6.10
CA LEU A 27 -1.45 -51.78 -6.06
C LEU A 27 -2.20 -52.53 -4.94
N ALA A 28 -2.37 -51.95 -3.75
CA ALA A 28 -3.10 -52.62 -2.66
C ALA A 28 -4.60 -52.75 -2.96
N ILE A 29 -5.20 -51.74 -3.62
CA ILE A 29 -6.61 -51.77 -4.03
C ILE A 29 -6.81 -52.76 -5.18
N TYR A 30 -5.89 -52.81 -6.14
CA TYR A 30 -5.94 -53.79 -7.22
C TYR A 30 -5.75 -55.22 -6.72
N VAL A 31 -4.85 -55.44 -5.76
CA VAL A 31 -4.60 -56.75 -5.15
C VAL A 31 -5.81 -57.20 -4.33
N THR A 32 -6.43 -56.34 -3.51
CA THR A 32 -7.64 -56.71 -2.76
C THR A 32 -8.83 -56.98 -3.67
N ALA A 33 -9.03 -56.18 -4.72
CA ALA A 33 -10.06 -56.44 -5.73
C ALA A 33 -9.84 -57.78 -6.45
N LEU A 34 -8.60 -58.08 -6.85
CA LEU A 34 -8.23 -59.35 -7.50
C LEU A 34 -8.50 -60.56 -6.57
N PHE A 35 -8.11 -60.47 -5.30
CA PHE A 35 -8.37 -61.53 -4.32
C PHE A 35 -9.88 -61.76 -4.12
N PHE A 36 -10.67 -60.68 -4.11
CA PHE A 36 -12.13 -60.78 -3.99
C PHE A 36 -12.76 -61.44 -5.23
N SER A 37 -12.26 -61.14 -6.43
CA SER A 37 -12.69 -61.81 -7.68
C SER A 37 -12.41 -63.31 -7.65
N ILE A 38 -11.19 -63.69 -7.25
CA ILE A 38 -10.76 -65.09 -7.19
C ILE A 38 -11.58 -65.84 -6.13
N ALA A 39 -11.77 -65.26 -4.95
CA ALA A 39 -12.59 -65.85 -3.90
C ALA A 39 -14.05 -66.04 -4.35
N SER A 40 -14.64 -65.07 -5.04
CA SER A 40 -16.00 -65.18 -5.57
C SER A 40 -16.13 -66.28 -6.64
N LEU A 41 -15.15 -66.40 -7.54
CA LEU A 41 -15.09 -67.49 -8.52
C LEU A 41 -14.96 -68.86 -7.85
N ILE A 42 -14.16 -68.97 -6.79
CA ILE A 42 -14.01 -70.21 -6.00
C ILE A 42 -15.33 -70.57 -5.31
N VAL A 43 -16.03 -69.60 -4.71
CA VAL A 43 -17.34 -69.83 -4.07
C VAL A 43 -18.36 -70.33 -5.09
N VAL A 44 -18.43 -69.72 -6.28
CA VAL A 44 -19.33 -70.17 -7.36
C VAL A 44 -18.96 -71.56 -7.86
N TYR A 45 -17.67 -71.88 -7.97
CA TYR A 45 -17.19 -73.20 -8.37
C TYR A 45 -17.55 -74.29 -7.34
N LEU A 46 -17.31 -74.02 -6.05
CA LEU A 46 -17.66 -74.93 -4.95
C LEU A 46 -19.18 -75.17 -4.90
N TYR A 47 -19.99 -74.10 -5.01
CA TYR A 47 -21.45 -74.22 -5.06
C TYR A 47 -21.95 -75.05 -6.25
N ARG A 48 -21.27 -74.99 -7.40
CA ARG A 48 -21.62 -75.78 -8.59
C ARG A 48 -21.32 -77.26 -8.39
N HIS A 49 -20.20 -77.58 -7.75
CA HIS A 49 -19.76 -78.96 -7.53
C HIS A 49 -20.59 -79.68 -6.46
N GLU A 50 -21.04 -78.96 -5.43
CA GLU A 50 -21.62 -79.56 -4.22
C GLU A 50 -23.16 -79.64 -4.23
N LEU A 51 -23.86 -78.78 -4.99
CA LEU A 51 -25.32 -78.62 -4.89
C LEU A 51 -26.15 -79.03 -6.12
N ASN A 52 -25.53 -79.53 -7.20
CA ASN A 52 -26.20 -80.02 -8.41
C ASN A 52 -27.33 -79.08 -8.92
N LEU A 53 -27.04 -77.77 -8.89
CA LEU A 53 -28.02 -76.70 -9.10
C LEU A 53 -28.58 -76.69 -10.53
N SER A 54 -29.91 -76.53 -10.64
CA SER A 54 -30.61 -76.26 -11.91
C SER A 54 -30.00 -75.08 -12.66
N LYS A 55 -29.87 -75.20 -13.99
CA LYS A 55 -29.30 -74.18 -14.90
C LYS A 55 -29.85 -72.77 -14.65
N ASN A 56 -31.13 -72.64 -14.29
CA ASN A 56 -31.79 -71.35 -14.06
C ASN A 56 -31.34 -70.67 -12.74
N LYS A 57 -31.06 -71.45 -11.70
CA LYS A 57 -30.51 -70.89 -10.45
C LYS A 57 -29.06 -70.50 -10.61
N LEU A 58 -28.30 -71.27 -11.40
CA LEU A 58 -26.90 -70.97 -11.71
C LEU A 58 -26.77 -69.66 -12.50
N SER A 59 -27.62 -69.44 -13.52
CA SER A 59 -27.59 -68.20 -14.31
C SER A 59 -27.94 -66.97 -13.46
N PHE A 60 -28.92 -67.09 -12.56
CA PHE A 60 -29.29 -66.03 -11.62
C PHE A 60 -28.13 -65.67 -10.67
N LEU A 61 -27.45 -66.69 -10.11
CA LEU A 61 -26.34 -66.49 -9.18
C LEU A 61 -25.14 -65.82 -9.88
N ILE A 62 -24.81 -66.25 -11.10
CA ILE A 62 -23.78 -65.63 -11.94
C ILE A 62 -24.13 -64.17 -12.25
N GLY A 63 -25.41 -63.89 -12.58
CA GLY A 63 -25.91 -62.53 -12.81
C GLY A 63 -25.73 -61.63 -11.59
N SER A 64 -26.18 -62.07 -10.42
CA SER A 64 -26.06 -61.31 -9.17
C SER A 64 -24.60 -61.02 -8.79
N VAL A 65 -23.70 -61.99 -8.94
CA VAL A 65 -22.27 -61.79 -8.68
C VAL A 65 -21.68 -60.75 -9.63
N LYS A 66 -22.03 -60.81 -10.93
CA LYS A 66 -21.59 -59.83 -11.92
C LYS A 66 -22.07 -58.42 -11.55
N ASP A 67 -23.33 -58.26 -11.17
CA ASP A 67 -23.91 -56.95 -10.85
C ASP A 67 -23.27 -56.33 -9.60
N ILE A 68 -23.05 -57.13 -8.55
CA ILE A 68 -22.32 -56.69 -7.35
C ILE A 68 -20.91 -56.23 -7.71
N PHE A 69 -20.21 -57.00 -8.55
CA PHE A 69 -18.86 -56.67 -8.98
C PHE A 69 -18.83 -55.36 -9.77
N GLN A 70 -19.81 -55.17 -10.66
CA GLN A 70 -19.95 -53.96 -11.46
C GLN A 70 -20.26 -52.73 -10.60
N ILE A 71 -21.10 -52.86 -9.57
CA ILE A 71 -21.38 -51.79 -8.60
C ILE A 71 -20.11 -51.40 -7.84
N ILE A 72 -19.39 -52.38 -7.27
CA ILE A 72 -18.14 -52.13 -6.53
C ILE A 72 -17.10 -51.47 -7.45
N PHE A 73 -16.96 -51.97 -8.68
CA PHE A 73 -16.07 -51.40 -9.68
C PHE A 73 -16.38 -49.92 -9.93
N PHE A 74 -17.64 -49.55 -10.17
CA PHE A 74 -18.01 -48.16 -10.38
C PHE A 74 -17.79 -47.27 -9.16
N ILE A 75 -18.00 -47.78 -7.94
CA ILE A 75 -17.68 -47.06 -6.70
C ILE A 75 -16.18 -46.79 -6.60
N VAL A 76 -15.33 -47.80 -6.86
CA VAL A 76 -13.87 -47.66 -6.83
C VAL A 76 -13.40 -46.67 -7.88
N VAL A 77 -13.89 -46.81 -9.12
CA VAL A 77 -13.59 -45.88 -10.21
C VAL A 77 -14.01 -44.46 -9.83
N GLY A 78 -15.23 -44.26 -9.31
CA GLY A 78 -15.70 -42.95 -8.85
C GLY A 78 -14.82 -42.34 -7.76
N CYS A 79 -14.43 -43.12 -6.76
CA CYS A 79 -13.50 -42.69 -5.71
C CYS A 79 -12.13 -42.28 -6.26
N VAL A 80 -11.55 -43.10 -7.14
CA VAL A 80 -10.26 -42.80 -7.79
C VAL A 80 -10.38 -41.53 -8.61
N THR A 81 -11.44 -41.37 -9.42
CA THR A 81 -11.68 -40.16 -10.22
C THR A 81 -11.77 -38.91 -9.34
N ILE A 82 -12.49 -38.95 -8.22
CA ILE A 82 -12.59 -37.80 -7.29
C ILE A 82 -11.22 -37.46 -6.67
N LEU A 83 -10.45 -38.46 -6.25
CA LEU A 83 -9.13 -38.25 -5.67
C LEU A 83 -8.14 -37.70 -6.71
N THR A 84 -8.14 -38.26 -7.92
CA THR A 84 -7.34 -37.77 -9.05
C THR A 84 -7.70 -36.33 -9.39
N TYR A 85 -8.99 -35.97 -9.42
CA TYR A 85 -9.43 -34.60 -9.65
C TYR A 85 -8.95 -33.65 -8.54
N LYS A 86 -9.10 -34.03 -7.26
CA LYS A 86 -8.60 -33.24 -6.13
C LYS A 86 -7.09 -33.02 -6.20
N GLN A 87 -6.34 -34.04 -6.60
CA GLN A 87 -4.89 -33.96 -6.72
C GLN A 87 -4.45 -33.12 -7.91
N ALA A 88 -5.03 -33.33 -9.10
CA ALA A 88 -4.78 -32.51 -10.28
C ALA A 88 -5.09 -31.03 -10.00
N ARG A 89 -6.22 -30.74 -9.34
CA ARG A 89 -6.57 -29.39 -8.89
C ARG A 89 -5.48 -28.78 -8.00
N LYS A 90 -4.99 -29.52 -6.99
CA LYS A 90 -3.91 -29.04 -6.10
C LYS A 90 -2.62 -28.76 -6.88
N THR A 91 -2.23 -29.65 -7.79
CA THR A 91 -1.01 -29.50 -8.60
C THR A 91 -1.12 -28.33 -9.56
N LEU A 92 -2.25 -28.17 -10.26
CA LEU A 92 -2.47 -27.06 -11.21
C LEU A 92 -2.43 -25.68 -10.55
N PHE A 93 -2.97 -25.56 -9.32
CA PHE A 93 -2.96 -24.29 -8.60
C PHE A 93 -1.68 -24.02 -7.80
N THR A 94 -0.79 -25.00 -7.65
CA THR A 94 0.47 -24.79 -6.93
C THR A 94 1.35 -23.73 -7.63
N PRO A 95 1.63 -23.81 -8.95
CA PRO A 95 2.41 -22.80 -9.66
C PRO A 95 1.83 -21.39 -9.53
N ILE A 96 0.50 -21.24 -9.69
CA ILE A 96 -0.19 -19.96 -9.58
C ILE A 96 -0.01 -19.36 -8.18
N ARG A 97 -0.20 -20.16 -7.13
CA ARG A 97 0.03 -19.72 -5.74
C ARG A 97 1.48 -19.29 -5.51
N THR A 98 2.43 -20.02 -6.07
CA THR A 98 3.85 -19.68 -5.96
C THR A 98 4.18 -18.38 -6.68
N GLU A 99 3.63 -18.12 -7.86
CA GLU A 99 3.84 -16.84 -8.57
C GLU A 99 3.20 -15.67 -7.83
N ILE A 100 1.95 -15.81 -7.35
CA ILE A 100 1.31 -14.78 -6.53
C ILE A 100 2.14 -14.49 -5.27
N PHE A 101 2.64 -15.53 -4.60
CA PHE A 101 3.48 -15.37 -3.44
C PHE A 101 4.78 -14.62 -3.77
N LYS A 102 5.46 -14.94 -4.88
CA LYS A 102 6.64 -14.19 -5.33
C LYS A 102 6.33 -12.72 -5.58
N MET A 103 5.20 -12.42 -6.24
CA MET A 103 4.77 -11.04 -6.47
C MET A 103 4.48 -10.31 -5.14
N GLN A 104 3.88 -10.99 -4.17
CA GLN A 104 3.67 -10.46 -2.82
C GLN A 104 4.99 -10.13 -2.12
N ILE A 105 5.97 -11.04 -2.17
CA ILE A 105 7.31 -10.80 -1.60
C ILE A 105 7.94 -9.57 -2.24
N LYS A 106 7.88 -9.44 -3.58
CA LYS A 106 8.39 -8.26 -4.27
C LYS A 106 7.70 -6.96 -3.79
N SER A 107 6.38 -6.95 -3.65
CA SER A 107 5.68 -5.79 -3.10
C SER A 107 6.12 -5.47 -1.66
N PHE A 108 6.38 -6.48 -0.83
CA PHE A 108 6.93 -6.24 0.51
C PHE A 108 8.35 -5.71 0.48
N GLU A 109 9.21 -6.18 -0.44
CA GLU A 109 10.56 -5.64 -0.62
C GLU A 109 10.54 -4.15 -0.96
N GLU A 110 9.63 -3.73 -1.85
CA GLU A 110 9.46 -2.32 -2.23
C GLU A 110 9.00 -1.48 -1.02
N ILE A 111 8.07 -2.00 -0.20
CA ILE A 111 7.63 -1.33 1.03
C ILE A 111 8.76 -1.27 2.06
N LEU A 112 9.48 -2.37 2.26
CA LEU A 112 10.63 -2.41 3.17
C LEU A 112 11.68 -1.39 2.73
N ALA A 113 12.03 -1.32 1.44
CA ALA A 113 12.95 -0.31 0.92
C ALA A 113 12.46 1.12 1.14
N PHE A 114 11.14 1.34 1.13
CA PHE A 114 10.56 2.66 1.41
C PHE A 114 10.68 3.07 2.88
N PHE A 115 10.56 2.15 3.84
CA PHE A 115 10.48 2.49 5.27
C PHE A 115 11.71 2.11 6.11
N GLN A 116 12.53 1.15 5.66
CA GLN A 116 13.60 0.57 6.45
C GLN A 116 14.72 1.58 6.71
N SER A 117 15.22 1.57 7.95
CA SER A 117 16.33 2.42 8.42
C SER A 117 16.09 3.92 8.31
N LYS A 118 14.83 4.37 8.30
CA LYS A 118 14.48 5.80 8.27
C LYS A 118 14.07 6.30 9.65
N THR A 119 14.60 7.46 10.00
CA THR A 119 14.25 8.26 11.18
C THR A 119 13.27 9.37 10.81
N GLU A 120 12.75 10.09 11.81
CA GLU A 120 11.93 11.28 11.57
C GLU A 120 12.60 12.31 10.65
N THR A 121 13.91 12.55 10.83
CA THR A 121 14.70 13.46 9.98
C THR A 121 14.75 12.97 8.53
N ASP A 122 14.90 11.66 8.32
CA ASP A 122 14.93 11.08 6.98
C ASP A 122 13.60 11.24 6.27
N PHE A 123 12.48 11.06 6.98
CA PHE A 123 11.16 11.32 6.42
C PHE A 123 10.94 12.79 6.11
N SER A 124 11.37 13.69 7.00
CA SER A 124 11.33 15.14 6.76
C SER A 124 12.09 15.52 5.48
N HIS A 125 13.28 14.94 5.29
CA HIS A 125 14.06 15.15 4.07
C HIS A 125 13.44 14.47 2.85
N GLN A 126 12.91 13.26 2.99
CA GLN A 126 12.28 12.51 1.89
C GLN A 126 11.09 13.29 1.32
N PHE A 127 10.19 13.76 2.20
CA PHE A 127 9.01 14.55 1.81
C PHE A 127 9.30 16.05 1.65
N ASP A 128 10.56 16.46 1.80
CA ASP A 128 11.04 17.82 1.53
C ASP A 128 10.36 18.92 2.37
N PHE A 129 9.98 18.60 3.60
CA PHE A 129 9.26 19.55 4.46
C PHE A 129 10.08 20.80 4.78
N ASN A 130 11.42 20.69 4.83
CA ASN A 130 12.31 21.85 4.98
C ASN A 130 12.06 22.92 3.89
N PHE A 131 12.06 22.49 2.63
CA PHE A 131 11.82 23.40 1.51
C PHE A 131 10.37 23.88 1.49
N ILE A 132 9.41 22.99 1.75
CA ILE A 132 7.99 23.36 1.78
C ILE A 132 7.72 24.44 2.83
N VAL A 133 8.19 24.26 4.06
CA VAL A 133 7.99 25.24 5.13
C VAL A 133 8.69 26.56 4.80
N SER A 134 9.97 26.51 4.43
CA SER A 134 10.75 27.73 4.17
C SER A 134 10.28 28.48 2.92
N GLY A 135 9.93 27.77 1.85
CA GLY A 135 9.42 28.35 0.62
C GLY A 135 8.08 29.03 0.82
N ASN A 136 7.12 28.36 1.46
CA ASN A 136 5.82 28.97 1.75
C ASN A 136 5.94 30.13 2.76
N ALA A 137 6.84 30.03 3.74
CA ALA A 137 7.13 31.16 4.64
C ALA A 137 7.60 32.39 3.87
N ARG A 138 8.52 32.23 2.90
CA ARG A 138 8.98 33.33 2.04
C ARG A 138 7.84 33.95 1.24
N LEU A 139 6.91 33.14 0.71
CA LEU A 139 5.73 33.65 0.02
C LEU A 139 4.85 34.50 0.96
N MET A 140 4.57 34.00 2.16
CA MET A 140 3.82 34.72 3.19
C MET A 140 4.50 36.05 3.57
N PHE A 141 5.83 36.06 3.72
CA PHE A 141 6.56 37.29 4.01
C PHE A 141 6.54 38.29 2.85
N ASN A 142 6.61 37.82 1.60
CA ASN A 142 6.49 38.69 0.45
C ASN A 142 5.09 39.33 0.36
N ASP A 143 4.03 38.58 0.68
CA ASP A 143 2.68 39.14 0.81
C ASP A 143 2.63 40.22 1.89
N PHE A 144 3.30 40.00 3.03
CA PHE A 144 3.36 40.99 4.12
C PHE A 144 4.11 42.26 3.70
N VAL A 145 5.28 42.10 3.09
CA VAL A 145 6.10 43.22 2.60
C VAL A 145 5.36 44.01 1.52
N SER A 146 4.74 43.35 0.55
CA SER A 146 3.95 44.02 -0.49
C SER A 146 2.70 44.72 0.08
N THR A 147 2.15 44.24 1.19
CA THR A 147 0.97 44.88 1.81
C THR A 147 1.34 46.12 2.64
N PHE A 148 2.41 46.08 3.42
CA PHE A 148 2.73 47.13 4.40
C PHE A 148 3.94 47.99 4.05
N TYR A 149 4.88 47.48 3.24
CA TYR A 149 6.20 48.06 3.04
C TYR A 149 6.62 48.15 1.57
N GLU A 150 5.68 48.09 0.62
CA GLU A 150 5.96 48.09 -0.82
C GLU A 150 6.86 49.26 -1.27
N LYS A 151 6.71 50.43 -0.63
CA LYS A 151 7.49 51.63 -0.93
C LYS A 151 8.88 51.65 -0.30
N GLU A 152 9.10 50.85 0.73
CA GLU A 152 10.33 50.83 1.54
C GLU A 152 11.24 49.64 1.17
N ILE A 153 10.65 48.50 0.83
CA ILE A 153 11.36 47.25 0.56
C ILE A 153 11.00 46.75 -0.84
N LYS A 154 12.00 46.67 -1.71
CA LYS A 154 11.84 46.08 -3.04
C LYS A 154 11.97 44.56 -2.97
N ILE A 155 10.92 43.87 -3.39
CA ILE A 155 10.93 42.41 -3.55
C ILE A 155 11.71 42.07 -4.83
N ASN A 156 12.66 41.13 -4.74
CA ASN A 156 13.37 40.63 -5.91
C ASN A 156 12.47 39.64 -6.68
N GLU A 157 11.89 40.10 -7.78
CA GLU A 157 11.00 39.29 -8.62
C GLU A 157 11.68 38.04 -9.20
N ASP A 158 12.97 38.09 -9.52
CA ASP A 158 13.68 36.96 -10.11
C ASP A 158 13.86 35.83 -9.09
N THR A 159 14.18 36.19 -7.84
CA THR A 159 14.21 35.23 -6.73
C THR A 159 12.83 34.61 -6.47
N LEU A 160 11.75 35.40 -6.61
CA LEU A 160 10.40 34.89 -6.45
C LEU A 160 10.01 33.94 -7.60
N LYS A 161 10.35 34.27 -8.84
CA LYS A 161 10.15 33.39 -10.01
C LYS A 161 10.94 32.08 -9.87
N GLU A 162 12.18 32.16 -9.39
CA GLU A 162 13.01 31.00 -9.11
C GLU A 162 12.43 30.13 -7.97
N LEU A 163 11.84 30.74 -6.95
CA LEU A 163 11.14 30.00 -5.90
C LEU A 163 9.89 29.29 -6.46
N TYR A 164 9.09 29.98 -7.28
CA TYR A 164 7.91 29.38 -7.89
C TYR A 164 8.24 28.23 -8.84
N SER A 165 9.35 28.29 -9.56
CA SER A 165 9.76 27.21 -10.48
C SER A 165 10.19 25.92 -9.76
N GLN A 166 10.51 25.99 -8.48
CA GLN A 166 10.85 24.84 -7.65
C GLN A 166 9.61 24.12 -7.08
N PHE A 167 8.45 24.79 -7.08
CA PHE A 167 7.19 24.15 -6.70
C PHE A 167 6.61 23.33 -7.85
N SER A 168 6.00 22.19 -7.51
CA SER A 168 5.34 21.30 -8.47
C SER A 168 3.82 21.46 -8.48
N GLY A 169 3.26 22.08 -7.44
CA GLY A 169 1.84 22.33 -7.31
C GLY A 169 1.52 22.96 -5.96
N ALA A 170 0.24 23.07 -5.64
CA ALA A 170 -0.23 23.56 -4.36
C ALA A 170 -1.51 22.83 -3.93
N VAL A 171 -1.71 22.72 -2.62
CA VAL A 171 -2.99 22.37 -2.01
C VAL A 171 -3.68 23.65 -1.56
N VAL A 172 -5.00 23.74 -1.77
CA VAL A 172 -5.76 24.97 -1.54
C VAL A 172 -6.91 24.68 -0.57
N THR A 173 -7.07 25.52 0.45
CA THR A 173 -8.21 25.43 1.38
C THR A 173 -9.51 25.80 0.67
N GLY A 174 -10.64 25.23 1.10
CA GLY A 174 -11.95 25.56 0.54
C GLY A 174 -12.25 27.05 0.64
N LYS A 175 -11.96 27.67 1.79
CA LYS A 175 -12.11 29.11 2.01
C LYS A 175 -11.31 29.93 1.01
N TYR A 176 -10.03 29.63 0.82
CA TYR A 176 -9.19 30.35 -0.14
C TYR A 176 -9.65 30.13 -1.58
N MET A 177 -10.15 28.93 -1.89
CA MET A 177 -10.73 28.63 -3.19
C MET A 177 -11.94 29.53 -3.47
N GLU A 178 -12.89 29.64 -2.54
CA GLU A 178 -14.09 30.48 -2.67
C GLU A 178 -13.75 31.97 -2.82
N GLU A 179 -12.73 32.46 -2.11
CA GLU A 179 -12.35 33.87 -2.11
C GLU A 179 -11.53 34.28 -3.34
N ASN A 180 -10.75 33.36 -3.92
CA ASN A 180 -9.73 33.70 -4.93
C ASN A 180 -9.96 33.05 -6.30
N PHE A 181 -10.76 31.97 -6.38
CA PHE A 181 -10.99 31.24 -7.62
C PHE A 181 -12.40 31.51 -8.12
N HIS A 182 -12.51 31.81 -9.41
CA HIS A 182 -13.78 31.97 -10.10
C HIS A 182 -13.88 30.87 -11.14
N SER A 183 -15.04 30.18 -11.21
CA SER A 183 -15.30 29.23 -12.29
C SER A 183 -15.59 30.03 -13.56
N PRO A 184 -14.71 30.01 -14.58
CA PRO A 184 -15.05 30.63 -15.86
C PRO A 184 -16.12 29.78 -16.54
N GLU A 185 -17.21 30.40 -16.98
CA GLU A 185 -18.01 29.79 -18.04
C GLU A 185 -17.22 29.82 -19.35
N TYR A 186 -17.34 28.77 -20.18
CA TYR A 186 -16.47 28.55 -21.36
C TYR A 186 -16.49 29.68 -22.40
N TYR A 187 -17.45 30.60 -22.33
CA TYR A 187 -17.64 31.74 -23.22
C TYR A 187 -17.47 33.09 -22.54
N GLU A 188 -17.30 33.14 -21.22
CA GLU A 188 -17.16 34.39 -20.51
C GLU A 188 -15.69 34.81 -20.42
N LYS A 189 -15.39 35.99 -20.98
CA LYS A 189 -14.14 36.68 -20.65
C LYS A 189 -14.26 37.17 -19.21
N ILE A 190 -13.60 36.48 -18.29
CA ILE A 190 -13.46 36.95 -16.91
C ILE A 190 -12.85 38.36 -16.97
N LYS A 191 -13.64 39.37 -16.61
CA LYS A 191 -13.07 40.70 -16.38
C LYS A 191 -12.20 40.59 -15.14
N PRO A 192 -10.94 41.06 -15.16
CA PRO A 192 -10.14 41.12 -13.94
C PRO A 192 -10.94 41.87 -12.89
N GLN A 193 -11.17 41.25 -11.73
CA GLN A 193 -11.76 41.96 -10.60
C GLN A 193 -10.87 43.18 -10.31
N GLU A 194 -11.44 44.38 -10.37
CA GLU A 194 -10.72 45.58 -9.93
C GLU A 194 -10.35 45.39 -8.47
N ARG A 195 -9.05 45.27 -8.19
CA ARG A 195 -8.56 45.22 -6.82
C ARG A 195 -8.85 46.59 -6.20
N ILE A 196 -9.78 46.63 -5.25
CA ILE A 196 -10.03 47.83 -4.46
C ILE A 196 -8.75 48.09 -3.65
N GLU A 197 -7.99 49.12 -4.03
CA GLU A 197 -6.84 49.58 -3.26
C GLU A 197 -7.33 50.18 -1.93
N ILE A 198 -7.13 49.44 -0.85
CA ILE A 198 -7.42 49.92 0.50
C ILE A 198 -6.24 50.79 0.94
N ASN A 199 -6.36 52.11 0.77
CA ASN A 199 -5.30 53.05 1.18
C ASN A 199 -5.33 53.40 2.67
N ASN A 200 -6.36 52.96 3.42
CA ASN A 200 -6.47 53.22 4.86
C ASN A 200 -5.70 52.15 5.66
N PRO A 201 -4.65 52.52 6.42
CA PRO A 201 -3.84 51.58 7.21
C PRO A 201 -4.65 50.74 8.21
N ALA A 202 -5.72 51.30 8.81
CA ALA A 202 -6.54 50.57 9.77
C ALA A 202 -7.36 49.46 9.10
N LEU A 203 -7.87 49.71 7.89
CA LEU A 203 -8.61 48.72 7.11
C LEU A 203 -7.67 47.63 6.54
N LEU A 204 -6.45 48.00 6.14
CA LEU A 204 -5.41 47.04 5.76
C LEU A 204 -5.05 46.11 6.92
N LEU A 205 -4.84 46.68 8.12
CA LEU A 205 -4.54 45.91 9.31
C LEU A 205 -5.68 44.96 9.69
N ASP A 206 -6.93 45.43 9.63
CA ASP A 206 -8.10 44.58 9.91
C ASP A 206 -8.26 43.43 8.89
N LYS A 207 -8.00 43.70 7.61
CA LYS A 207 -7.96 42.67 6.58
C LYS A 207 -6.84 41.64 6.86
N TRP A 208 -5.65 42.12 7.21
CA TRP A 208 -4.50 41.26 7.49
C TRP A 208 -4.67 40.42 8.78
N ARG A 209 -5.35 40.95 9.80
CA ARG A 209 -5.72 40.16 10.98
C ARG A 209 -6.61 38.96 10.66
N ARG A 210 -7.30 38.99 9.51
CA ARG A 210 -8.10 37.89 8.97
C ARG A 210 -7.38 37.12 7.86
N TYR A 211 -6.08 37.35 7.68
CA TYR A 211 -5.25 36.66 6.70
C TYR A 211 -5.35 35.15 6.88
N ASP A 212 -5.44 34.43 5.77
CA ASP A 212 -5.47 32.97 5.69
C ASP A 212 -4.46 32.53 4.64
N PHE A 213 -3.44 31.77 5.08
CA PHE A 213 -2.46 31.18 4.17
C PHE A 213 -3.06 29.90 3.55
N GLY A 214 -3.99 30.12 2.62
CA GLY A 214 -4.83 29.06 2.10
C GLY A 214 -4.26 28.28 0.93
N GLN A 215 -3.14 28.69 0.34
CA GLN A 215 -2.48 28.00 -0.76
C GLN A 215 -1.09 27.53 -0.34
N ILE A 216 -0.95 26.23 -0.08
CA ILE A 216 0.30 25.61 0.38
C ILE A 216 0.98 24.93 -0.79
N HIS A 217 2.08 25.52 -1.25
CA HIS A 217 2.87 24.96 -2.35
C HIS A 217 3.70 23.78 -1.89
N PHE A 218 3.86 22.77 -2.74
CA PHE A 218 4.71 21.60 -2.48
C PHE A 218 5.75 21.41 -3.58
N SER A 219 6.88 20.80 -3.22
CA SER A 219 7.96 20.54 -4.18
C SER A 219 7.67 19.34 -5.06
N LYS A 220 8.45 19.23 -6.14
CA LYS A 220 8.45 18.04 -6.99
C LYS A 220 8.83 16.78 -6.21
N LYS A 221 9.77 16.90 -5.28
CA LYS A 221 10.22 15.78 -4.44
C LYS A 221 9.07 15.23 -3.58
N TYR A 222 8.30 16.10 -2.94
CA TYR A 222 7.10 15.71 -2.21
C TYR A 222 6.10 14.97 -3.11
N TYR A 223 5.80 15.53 -4.29
CA TYR A 223 4.89 14.92 -5.25
C TYR A 223 5.35 13.52 -5.67
N ASP A 224 6.62 13.37 -6.05
CA ASP A 224 7.21 12.11 -6.51
C ASP A 224 7.16 11.05 -5.39
N GLU A 225 7.45 11.42 -4.14
CA GLU A 225 7.39 10.50 -3.00
C GLU A 225 5.94 10.10 -2.64
N MET A 226 4.98 11.03 -2.74
CA MET A 226 3.57 10.71 -2.58
C MET A 226 3.05 9.78 -3.69
N GLN A 227 3.51 9.94 -4.93
CA GLN A 227 3.16 9.02 -6.03
C GLN A 227 3.74 7.62 -5.79
N LYS A 228 4.98 7.52 -5.29
CA LYS A 228 5.55 6.22 -4.89
C LYS A 228 4.72 5.56 -3.80
N LEU A 229 4.37 6.30 -2.74
CA LEU A 229 3.54 5.78 -1.64
C LEU A 229 2.16 5.33 -2.13
N ASN A 230 1.51 6.11 -2.99
CA ASN A 230 0.23 5.76 -3.60
C ASN A 230 0.31 4.49 -4.46
N THR A 231 1.40 4.32 -5.20
CA THR A 231 1.65 3.10 -5.99
C THR A 231 1.76 1.87 -5.10
N LEU A 232 2.43 1.99 -3.94
CA LEU A 232 2.50 0.92 -2.95
C LEU A 232 1.10 0.59 -2.40
N ILE A 233 0.33 1.60 -2.00
CA ILE A 233 -1.05 1.45 -1.46
C ILE A 233 -2.00 0.80 -2.47
N ALA A 234 -1.85 1.12 -3.77
CA ALA A 234 -2.70 0.61 -4.82
C ALA A 234 -2.48 -0.88 -5.14
N SER A 235 -1.41 -1.49 -4.63
CA SER A 235 -1.11 -2.90 -4.92
C SER A 235 -2.21 -3.84 -4.40
N PRO A 236 -2.83 -4.65 -5.30
CA PRO A 236 -3.89 -5.60 -4.92
C PRO A 236 -3.33 -6.83 -4.17
N LEU A 237 -2.01 -6.96 -4.10
CA LEU A 237 -1.33 -8.09 -3.49
C LEU A 237 -1.14 -7.93 -1.98
N LEU A 238 -1.36 -6.72 -1.46
CA LEU A 238 -1.17 -6.41 -0.06
C LEU A 238 -2.34 -6.90 0.80
N PRO A 239 -2.07 -7.45 2.00
CA PRO A 239 -3.09 -7.67 3.00
C PRO A 239 -3.78 -6.35 3.38
N VAL A 240 -5.11 -6.38 3.53
CA VAL A 240 -5.91 -5.22 3.94
C VAL A 240 -5.35 -4.50 5.19
N PRO A 241 -4.91 -5.20 6.25
CA PRO A 241 -4.36 -4.51 7.42
C PRO A 241 -3.09 -3.70 7.12
N LEU A 242 -2.21 -4.20 6.24
CA LEU A 242 -1.01 -3.45 5.82
C LEU A 242 -1.40 -2.22 4.99
N LYS A 243 -2.35 -2.39 4.05
CA LYS A 243 -2.86 -1.28 3.24
C LYS A 243 -3.42 -0.16 4.11
N ASN A 244 -4.18 -0.49 5.14
CA ASN A 244 -4.71 0.50 6.08
C ASN A 244 -3.60 1.25 6.82
N LYS A 245 -2.53 0.57 7.23
CA LYS A 245 -1.36 1.23 7.85
C LYS A 245 -0.63 2.17 6.90
N LEU A 246 -0.50 1.81 5.63
CA LEU A 246 0.08 2.68 4.61
C LEU A 246 -0.78 3.93 4.37
N VAL A 247 -2.11 3.78 4.30
CA VAL A 247 -3.05 4.90 4.17
C VAL A 247 -3.01 5.81 5.40
N GLU A 248 -2.88 5.26 6.60
CA GLU A 248 -2.71 6.07 7.81
C GLU A 248 -1.40 6.86 7.78
N PHE A 249 -0.31 6.24 7.33
CA PHE A 249 0.98 6.92 7.14
C PHE A 249 0.86 8.05 6.11
N GLU A 250 0.25 7.79 4.95
CA GLU A 250 -0.03 8.79 3.92
C GLU A 250 -0.84 9.97 4.49
N SER A 251 -1.88 9.67 5.26
CA SER A 251 -2.71 10.69 5.89
C SER A 251 -1.88 11.59 6.81
N LYS A 252 -0.95 11.05 7.60
CA LYS A 252 -0.06 11.84 8.47
C LYS A 252 0.88 12.75 7.66
N VAL A 253 1.41 12.25 6.54
CA VAL A 253 2.22 13.07 5.62
C VAL A 253 1.39 14.24 5.07
N GLY A 254 0.17 13.98 4.63
CA GLY A 254 -0.74 15.03 4.14
C GLY A 254 -1.14 16.03 5.22
N GLU A 255 -1.41 15.57 6.45
CA GLU A 255 -1.71 16.44 7.58
C GLU A 255 -0.52 17.36 7.95
N ASN A 256 0.70 16.84 7.85
CA ASN A 256 1.92 17.62 8.03
C ASN A 256 2.07 18.69 6.94
N LEU A 257 1.74 18.40 5.67
CA LEU A 257 1.66 19.44 4.63
C LEU A 257 0.62 20.52 4.99
N TRP A 258 -0.60 20.13 5.40
CA TRP A 258 -1.65 21.07 5.79
C TRP A 258 -1.29 21.93 7.01
N LEU A 259 -0.50 21.38 7.94
CA LEU A 259 -0.05 22.09 9.13
C LEU A 259 0.77 23.34 8.77
N VAL A 260 1.50 23.33 7.65
CA VAL A 260 2.27 24.48 7.18
C VAL A 260 1.37 25.71 7.03
N GLY A 261 0.23 25.59 6.34
CA GLY A 261 -0.71 26.71 6.18
C GLY A 261 -1.30 27.19 7.50
N LYS A 262 -1.62 26.29 8.43
CA LYS A 262 -2.11 26.66 9.78
C LYS A 262 -1.08 27.47 10.56
N ILE A 263 0.18 27.05 10.53
CA ILE A 263 1.27 27.73 11.22
C ILE A 263 1.55 29.09 10.60
N LEU A 264 1.65 29.15 9.27
CA LEU A 264 1.90 30.41 8.56
C LEU A 264 0.76 31.40 8.73
N THR A 265 -0.49 30.94 8.77
CA THR A 265 -1.66 31.78 9.07
C THR A 265 -1.53 32.45 10.44
N LYS A 266 -1.26 31.66 11.49
CA LYS A 266 -1.08 32.20 12.85
C LYS A 266 0.08 33.21 12.89
N ILE A 267 1.21 32.87 12.26
CA ILE A 267 2.39 33.74 12.25
C ILE A 267 2.11 35.04 11.49
N ALA A 268 1.48 34.96 10.31
CA ALA A 268 1.12 36.12 9.50
C ALA A 268 0.28 37.12 10.30
N GLN A 269 -0.72 36.64 11.05
CA GLN A 269 -1.59 37.48 11.87
C GLN A 269 -0.84 38.20 13.01
N GLU A 270 0.26 37.62 13.51
CA GLU A 270 1.12 38.22 14.53
C GLU A 270 2.17 39.21 13.95
N LEU A 271 2.41 39.19 12.63
CA LEU A 271 3.48 39.99 12.00
C LEU A 271 3.34 41.50 12.18
N PRO A 272 2.17 42.13 11.99
CA PRO A 272 2.06 43.60 12.13
C PRO A 272 2.44 44.09 13.53
N GLU A 273 2.18 43.28 14.55
CA GLU A 273 2.45 43.63 15.96
C GLU A 273 3.93 43.37 16.32
N ARG A 274 4.51 42.29 15.80
CA ARG A 274 5.93 41.96 16.03
C ARG A 274 6.90 42.78 15.18
N PHE A 275 6.46 43.20 13.99
CA PHE A 275 7.27 43.90 13.01
C PHE A 275 6.56 45.18 12.52
N PRO A 276 6.47 46.23 13.36
CA PRO A 276 5.68 47.43 13.08
C PRO A 276 6.33 48.40 12.08
N ASN A 277 7.58 48.16 11.67
CA ASN A 277 8.28 48.98 10.67
C ASN A 277 9.28 48.16 9.85
N ALA A 278 9.70 48.66 8.69
CA ALA A 278 10.63 47.95 7.80
C ALA A 278 11.95 47.56 8.49
N LYS A 279 12.50 48.41 9.35
CA LYS A 279 13.76 48.12 10.07
C LYS A 279 13.63 46.91 11.01
N SER A 280 12.47 46.72 11.64
CA SER A 280 12.26 45.57 12.52
C SER A 280 12.37 44.23 11.78
N LEU A 281 12.11 44.20 10.46
CA LEU A 281 12.24 43.00 9.62
C LEU A 281 13.69 42.54 9.45
N GLU A 282 14.69 43.39 9.73
CA GLU A 282 16.11 42.98 9.73
C GLU A 282 16.40 41.90 10.78
N ASN A 283 15.60 41.85 11.84
CA ASN A 283 15.71 40.84 12.91
C ASN A 283 14.86 39.60 12.65
N LEU A 284 14.26 39.47 11.47
CA LEU A 284 13.41 38.33 11.14
C LEU A 284 14.26 37.07 10.98
N ASP A 285 14.00 36.07 11.82
CA ASP A 285 14.55 34.73 11.67
C ASP A 285 13.45 33.72 11.32
N LEU A 286 13.56 33.15 10.12
CA LEU A 286 12.64 32.13 9.62
C LEU A 286 12.82 30.78 10.32
N SER A 287 13.92 30.56 11.05
CA SER A 287 14.17 29.33 11.80
C SER A 287 13.09 29.06 12.86
N GLY A 288 12.50 30.12 13.43
CA GLY A 288 11.42 30.00 14.40
C GLY A 288 10.16 29.33 13.82
N ILE A 289 9.91 29.50 12.52
CA ILE A 289 8.79 28.85 11.82
C ILE A 289 9.01 27.35 11.74
N TRP A 290 10.23 26.93 11.39
CA TRP A 290 10.61 25.53 11.36
C TRP A 290 10.50 24.88 12.74
N ASN A 291 10.94 25.57 13.79
CA ASN A 291 10.82 25.07 15.16
C ASN A 291 9.35 24.89 15.59
N LYS A 292 8.49 25.85 15.26
CA LYS A 292 7.04 25.74 15.53
C LYS A 292 6.41 24.59 14.75
N TYR A 293 6.81 24.42 13.49
CA TYR A 293 6.39 23.30 12.66
C TYR A 293 6.77 21.95 13.27
N ASN A 294 8.03 21.76 13.64
CA ASN A 294 8.49 20.50 14.24
C ASN A 294 7.81 20.18 15.58
N HIS A 295 7.39 21.20 16.32
CA HIS A 295 6.71 21.01 17.59
C HIS A 295 5.24 20.56 17.40
N GLU A 296 4.58 21.05 16.36
CA GLU A 296 3.18 20.73 16.07
C GLU A 296 3.02 19.55 15.06
N SER A 297 4.09 19.14 14.38
CA SER A 297 4.05 18.09 13.35
C SER A 297 3.77 16.71 13.95
N LYS A 298 3.06 15.89 13.18
CA LYS A 298 2.79 14.51 13.55
C LYS A 298 4.01 13.64 13.23
N PRO A 299 4.52 12.85 14.18
CA PRO A 299 5.66 11.99 13.95
C PRO A 299 5.31 10.86 12.97
N LEU A 300 6.17 10.65 11.98
CA LEU A 300 6.03 9.64 10.94
C LEU A 300 6.71 8.33 11.31
N GLU A 301 7.82 8.40 12.05
CA GLU A 301 8.62 7.23 12.42
C GLU A 301 7.85 6.13 13.18
N PRO A 302 6.97 6.43 14.16
CA PRO A 302 6.19 5.40 14.84
C PRO A 302 5.30 4.60 13.88
N SER A 303 4.62 5.27 12.94
CA SER A 303 3.79 4.60 11.93
C SER A 303 4.62 3.76 10.96
N ALA A 304 5.79 4.24 10.55
CA ALA A 304 6.73 3.45 9.76
C ALA A 304 7.17 2.18 10.49
N LYS A 305 7.47 2.27 11.80
CA LYS A 305 7.82 1.12 12.63
C LYS A 305 6.70 0.10 12.71
N GLU A 306 5.44 0.54 12.85
CA GLU A 306 4.30 -0.37 12.84
C GLU A 306 4.15 -1.12 11.52
N ILE A 307 4.38 -0.46 10.39
CA ILE A 307 4.38 -1.09 9.06
C ILE A 307 5.45 -2.18 8.99
N LEU A 308 6.68 -1.86 9.42
CA LEU A 308 7.80 -2.82 9.43
C LEU A 308 7.55 -4.01 10.37
N VAL A 309 6.99 -3.77 11.56
CA VAL A 309 6.60 -4.83 12.49
C VAL A 309 5.55 -5.75 11.87
N TYR A 310 4.52 -5.18 11.23
CA TYR A 310 3.49 -5.98 10.56
C TYR A 310 4.08 -6.87 9.47
N ILE A 311 4.96 -6.35 8.61
CA ILE A 311 5.59 -7.13 7.54
C ILE A 311 6.40 -8.30 8.12
N ARG A 312 7.20 -8.06 9.17
CA ARG A 312 7.97 -9.11 9.84
C ARG A 312 7.08 -10.22 10.40
N GLN A 313 5.99 -9.85 11.06
CA GLN A 313 5.02 -10.80 11.61
C GLN A 313 4.30 -11.59 10.50
N TYR A 314 3.86 -10.91 9.44
CA TYR A 314 3.15 -11.52 8.32
C TYR A 314 4.03 -12.54 7.58
N LEU A 315 5.30 -12.19 7.34
CA LEU A 315 6.28 -13.05 6.67
C LEU A 315 6.89 -14.10 7.60
N LYS A 316 6.62 -14.01 8.91
CA LYS A 316 7.18 -14.89 9.96
C LYS A 316 8.71 -14.99 9.90
N ILE A 317 9.38 -13.89 9.61
CA ILE A 317 10.84 -13.84 9.37
C ILE A 317 11.62 -14.43 10.54
N GLU A 318 11.22 -14.13 11.78
CA GLU A 318 11.91 -14.61 12.98
C GLU A 318 11.84 -16.13 13.13
N THR A 319 10.70 -16.74 12.79
CA THR A 319 10.55 -18.22 12.86
C THR A 319 11.30 -18.98 11.77
N LEU A 320 11.89 -18.28 10.79
CA LEU A 320 12.67 -18.89 9.71
C LEU A 320 14.18 -18.88 9.98
N VAL A 321 14.64 -18.09 10.96
CA VAL A 321 16.06 -17.89 11.28
C VAL A 321 16.48 -18.72 12.49
N ASP A 322 15.53 -19.18 13.31
CA ASP A 322 15.72 -20.16 14.40
C ASP A 322 15.67 -21.62 13.89
#